data_AF-A0A941VUG4-F1
#
_entry.id   AF-A0A941VUG4-F1
#
_cell.length_a   1.000
_cell.length_b   1.000
_cell.length_c   1.000
_cell.angle_alpha   90.00
_cell.angle_beta   90.00
_cell.angle_gamma   90.00
#
_symmetry.space_group_name_H-M   'P 1'
#
loop_
_entity.id
_entity.type
_entity.pdbx_description
1 polymer ?
#
loop_
_entity_poly.entity_id
_entity_poly.type
_entity_poly.pdbx_seq_one_letter_code
_entity_poly.pdbx_strand_id
1 'polypeptide(L)'
;MLIAAIAVLSVAFQSDTLKKPVKPDTLAELTVSATRTNRRVRDEPTRVEVLGREEITEKLLMTPGDIMMLLNESSGLRVQNTSPSLGSANLRIQGLRGRYTRILSDGLPLAGIQTGGLGLLQIPPMDLGRVEVVKGVASPFYGGSAVGGVVNLVSRQPEGTEVLLNLTTLGGTDLVGWSGGRLGGTWRGSLLTGLHRQDRRDRDGDGWADVPGYRRLVARPRGYWTGTAGQSLFATVGLTLESREGGTLPGRVAPDGLPFPETLGSQRYDAGLVLRIPSGTGVWGLRTSATMQRKDQLLGDSRERDRHASLFAEA
;
A
#
# COMPACT_ATOMS: atom_id res chain seq x y z
N MET A 1 13.04 21.64 7.60
CA MET A 1 11.62 21.94 7.27
C MET A 1 11.43 21.66 5.80
N LEU A 2 10.58 20.69 5.46
CA LEU A 2 10.23 20.34 4.09
C LEU A 2 9.09 21.27 3.65
N ILE A 3 9.28 22.08 2.62
CA ILE A 3 8.21 22.89 2.03
C ILE A 3 7.74 22.12 0.78
N ALA A 4 6.70 21.31 0.92
CA ALA A 4 6.03 20.72 -0.23
C ALA A 4 4.99 21.71 -0.74
N ALA A 5 5.00 22.01 -2.04
CA ALA A 5 3.89 22.72 -2.68
C ALA A 5 2.92 21.64 -3.18
N ILE A 6 1.79 21.50 -2.49
CA ILE A 6 0.80 20.47 -2.76
C ILE A 6 -0.44 21.15 -3.32
N ALA A 7 -0.84 20.75 -4.53
CA ALA A 7 -2.12 21.14 -5.11
C ALA A 7 -3.02 19.90 -5.15
N VAL A 8 -3.98 19.82 -4.24
CA VAL A 8 -5.07 18.85 -4.34
C VAL A 8 -6.20 19.51 -5.10
N LEU A 9 -6.44 19.07 -6.33
CA LEU A 9 -7.60 19.52 -7.10
C LEU A 9 -8.69 18.45 -6.97
N SER A 10 -9.56 18.62 -5.97
CA SER A 10 -10.78 17.82 -5.84
C SER A 10 -11.86 18.39 -6.76
N VAL A 11 -11.96 17.89 -7.99
CA VAL A 11 -13.12 18.20 -8.86
C VAL A 11 -14.26 17.27 -8.49
N ALA A 12 -15.14 17.73 -7.60
CA ALA A 12 -16.40 17.07 -7.30
C ALA A 12 -17.48 17.54 -8.29
N PHE A 13 -17.86 16.71 -9.26
CA PHE A 13 -19.11 16.91 -9.99
C PHE A 13 -20.27 16.49 -9.09
N GLN A 14 -20.87 17.45 -8.38
CA GLN A 14 -22.01 17.23 -7.51
C GLN A 14 -23.29 17.53 -8.29
N SER A 15 -24.08 16.49 -8.60
CA SER A 15 -25.45 16.67 -9.08
C SER A 15 -26.33 17.01 -7.88
N ASP A 16 -26.89 18.21 -7.90
CA ASP A 16 -27.60 18.81 -6.78
C ASP A 16 -28.92 18.05 -6.53
N THR A 17 -28.94 17.20 -5.51
CA THR A 17 -30.17 16.60 -4.96
C THR A 17 -30.17 16.75 -3.44
N LEU A 18 -30.83 17.83 -3.00
CA LEU A 18 -31.36 18.13 -1.66
C LEU A 18 -30.79 17.29 -0.49
N LYS A 19 -29.80 17.86 0.21
CA LYS A 19 -29.30 17.39 1.52
C LYS A 19 -30.41 17.37 2.57
N LYS A 20 -30.78 16.17 3.04
CA LYS A 20 -31.46 15.98 4.33
C LYS A 20 -30.44 16.22 5.48
N PRO A 21 -30.86 16.77 6.63
CA PRO A 21 -29.97 17.07 7.74
C PRO A 21 -29.39 15.77 8.32
N VAL A 22 -28.06 15.69 8.32
CA VAL A 22 -27.28 14.59 8.92
C VAL A 22 -27.38 14.73 10.44
N LYS A 23 -27.90 13.69 11.10
CA LYS A 23 -27.88 13.58 12.57
C LYS A 23 -26.44 13.44 13.07
N PRO A 24 -26.10 13.97 14.25
CA PRO A 24 -24.75 13.94 14.80
C PRO A 24 -24.25 12.50 14.95
N ASP A 25 -23.03 12.31 14.51
CA ASP A 25 -22.31 11.06 14.28
C ASP A 25 -22.15 10.24 15.58
N THR A 26 -23.02 9.24 15.77
CA THR A 26 -22.74 8.12 16.66
C THR A 26 -21.61 7.32 16.02
N LEU A 27 -20.38 7.47 16.53
CA LEU A 27 -19.20 6.61 16.34
C LEU A 27 -19.47 5.47 15.35
N ALA A 28 -19.23 5.74 14.06
CA ALA A 28 -19.38 4.74 13.01
C ALA A 28 -18.69 3.43 13.46
N GLU A 29 -19.47 2.37 13.51
CA GLU A 29 -19.08 1.10 14.11
C GLU A 29 -17.99 0.42 13.26
N LEU A 30 -16.73 0.69 13.58
CA LEU A 30 -15.57 0.16 12.86
C LEU A 30 -15.42 -1.34 13.11
N THR A 31 -15.65 -2.13 12.06
CA THR A 31 -15.44 -3.58 12.05
C THR A 31 -14.05 -3.92 11.51
N VAL A 32 -13.38 -4.88 12.16
CA VAL A 32 -12.04 -5.32 11.78
C VAL A 32 -12.14 -6.53 10.86
N SER A 33 -11.66 -6.35 9.63
CA SER A 33 -11.63 -7.45 8.66
C SER A 33 -10.41 -8.37 8.82
N ALA A 34 -9.31 -7.83 9.37
CA ALA A 34 -8.07 -8.55 9.59
C ALA A 34 -8.16 -9.70 10.61
N THR A 35 -9.17 -9.76 11.48
CA THR A 35 -9.36 -10.87 12.44
C THR A 35 -10.30 -11.94 11.90
N ARG A 36 -10.81 -11.76 10.66
CA ARG A 36 -11.77 -12.65 9.97
C ARG A 36 -13.13 -12.82 10.66
N THR A 37 -13.38 -12.15 11.78
CA THR A 37 -14.65 -12.23 12.51
C THR A 37 -15.55 -11.01 12.27
N ASN A 38 -15.05 -9.96 11.60
CA ASN A 38 -15.74 -8.68 11.39
C ASN A 38 -16.36 -8.12 12.69
N ARG A 39 -15.68 -8.31 13.82
CA ARG A 39 -16.12 -7.77 15.12
C ARG A 39 -15.73 -6.30 15.22
N ARG A 40 -16.38 -5.59 16.15
CA ARG A 40 -15.99 -4.22 16.49
C ARG A 40 -14.59 -4.25 17.07
N VAL A 41 -13.79 -3.20 16.84
CA VAL A 41 -12.43 -3.07 17.41
C VAL A 41 -12.41 -3.32 18.92
N ARG A 42 -13.41 -2.83 19.66
CA ARG A 42 -13.54 -2.99 21.13
C ARG A 42 -13.84 -4.42 21.59
N ASP A 43 -14.38 -5.26 20.69
CA ASP A 43 -14.78 -6.63 20.97
C ASP A 43 -13.73 -7.64 20.48
N GLU A 44 -12.58 -7.16 20.03
CA GLU A 44 -11.45 -7.97 19.61
C GLU A 44 -10.58 -8.36 20.81
N PRO A 45 -10.29 -9.67 20.99
CA PRO A 45 -9.42 -10.13 22.07
C PRO A 45 -7.94 -9.81 21.81
N THR A 46 -7.59 -9.44 20.57
CA THR A 46 -6.24 -9.06 20.16
C THR A 46 -6.14 -7.55 20.02
N ARG A 47 -4.97 -6.96 20.31
CA ARG A 47 -4.73 -5.53 20.10
C ARG A 47 -4.77 -5.19 18.61
N VAL A 48 -5.81 -4.48 18.21
CA VAL A 48 -5.98 -3.94 16.85
C VAL A 48 -5.90 -2.42 16.90
N GLU A 49 -5.16 -1.84 15.95
CA GLU A 49 -5.16 -0.40 15.68
C GLU A 49 -5.76 -0.16 14.29
N VAL A 50 -6.60 0.88 14.16
CA VAL A 50 -7.23 1.25 12.90
C VAL A 50 -6.90 2.70 12.61
N LEU A 51 -6.16 2.92 11.52
CA LEU A 51 -5.85 4.25 11.01
C LEU A 51 -6.94 4.65 10.02
N GLY A 52 -7.71 5.69 10.35
CA GLY A 52 -8.85 6.18 9.59
C GLY A 52 -8.47 6.94 8.32
N ARG A 53 -9.46 7.33 7.53
CA ARG A 53 -9.23 8.06 6.26
C ARG A 53 -8.63 9.44 6.52
N GLU A 54 -9.02 10.08 7.61
CA GLU A 54 -8.56 11.41 8.01
C GLU A 54 -7.06 11.39 8.23
N GLU A 55 -6.57 10.48 9.07
CA GLU A 55 -5.14 10.28 9.33
C GLU A 55 -4.38 9.90 8.04
N ILE A 56 -4.93 9.01 7.22
CA ILE A 56 -4.34 8.67 5.92
C ILE A 56 -4.22 9.91 5.02
N THR A 57 -5.21 10.79 5.02
CA THR A 57 -5.23 12.00 4.20
C THR A 57 -4.17 12.99 4.67
N GLU A 58 -4.01 13.18 5.98
CA GLU A 58 -2.93 14.00 6.53
C GLU A 58 -1.55 13.50 6.11
N LYS A 59 -1.33 12.17 6.13
CA LYS A 59 -0.06 11.58 5.70
C LYS A 59 0.13 11.57 4.19
N LEU A 60 -0.96 11.43 3.43
CA LEU A 60 -0.94 11.52 1.98
C LEU A 60 -0.41 12.87 1.50
N LEU A 61 -0.74 13.95 2.22
CA LEU A 61 -0.22 15.29 1.91
C LEU A 61 1.29 15.39 2.15
N MET A 62 1.86 14.60 3.07
CA MET A 62 3.30 14.65 3.35
C MET A 62 4.09 13.73 2.41
N THR A 63 3.64 12.49 2.25
CA THR A 63 4.31 11.48 1.43
C THR A 63 3.28 10.69 0.62
N PRO A 64 2.88 11.17 -0.57
CA PRO A 64 1.85 10.52 -1.38
C PRO A 64 2.31 9.23 -2.06
N GLY A 65 3.63 8.99 -2.06
CA GLY A 65 4.24 7.83 -2.69
C GLY A 65 4.15 6.54 -1.87
N ASP A 66 4.04 6.60 -0.54
CA ASP A 66 4.12 5.39 0.29
C ASP A 66 3.32 5.47 1.59
N ILE A 67 3.15 4.31 2.22
CA ILE A 67 2.46 4.16 3.51
C ILE A 67 3.45 4.07 4.69
N MET A 68 4.74 4.26 4.48
CA MET A 68 5.74 4.05 5.54
C MET A 68 5.61 5.08 6.64
N MET A 69 5.41 6.35 6.28
CA MET A 69 5.22 7.40 7.27
C MET A 69 3.99 7.13 8.14
N LEU A 70 2.87 6.78 7.49
CA LEU A 70 1.63 6.39 8.18
C LEU A 70 1.87 5.24 9.16
N LEU A 71 2.58 4.19 8.76
CA LEU A 71 2.85 3.05 9.62
C LEU A 71 3.89 3.35 10.72
N ASN A 72 4.84 4.25 10.48
CA ASN A 72 5.90 4.55 11.46
C ASN A 72 5.40 5.41 12.63
N GLU A 73 4.27 6.10 12.47
CA GLU A 73 3.65 6.88 13.54
C GLU A 73 2.74 6.04 14.45
N SER A 74 2.34 4.85 13.99
CA SER A 74 1.53 3.91 14.77
C SER A 74 2.35 3.25 15.89
N SER A 75 1.74 3.11 17.07
CA SER A 75 2.40 2.59 18.25
C SER A 75 2.92 1.15 18.08
N GLY A 76 4.16 0.87 18.46
CA GLY A 76 4.73 -0.49 18.35
C GLY A 76 4.98 -0.97 16.92
N LEU A 77 4.80 -0.10 15.92
CA LEU A 77 5.32 -0.26 14.58
C LEU A 77 6.64 0.50 14.47
N ARG A 78 7.58 -0.05 13.68
CA ARG A 78 8.81 0.65 13.35
C ARG A 78 9.22 0.33 11.93
N VAL A 79 9.37 1.35 11.12
CA VAL A 79 9.93 1.20 9.78
C VAL A 79 11.45 1.24 9.89
N GLN A 80 12.10 0.16 9.47
CA GLN A 80 13.56 0.04 9.46
C GLN A 80 14.05 0.11 8.02
N ASN A 81 14.91 1.09 7.75
CA ASN A 81 15.63 1.19 6.50
C ASN A 81 16.62 0.01 6.36
N THR A 82 16.59 -0.67 5.22
CA THR A 82 17.48 -1.79 4.90
C THR A 82 18.52 -1.45 3.84
N SER A 83 18.28 -0.41 3.05
CA SER A 83 19.25 0.17 2.12
C SER A 83 18.93 1.66 1.99
N PRO A 84 19.71 2.54 2.63
CA PRO A 84 19.50 3.99 2.57
C PRO A 84 19.61 4.55 1.16
N SER A 85 20.62 4.09 0.43
CA SER A 85 20.94 4.45 -0.95
C SER A 85 19.84 4.10 -1.96
N LEU A 86 19.10 3.00 -1.78
CA LEU A 86 17.92 2.65 -2.58
C LEU A 86 16.60 3.02 -1.90
N GLY A 87 16.65 3.58 -0.68
CA GLY A 87 15.50 3.86 0.17
C GLY A 87 14.60 2.66 0.48
N SER A 88 15.15 1.44 0.46
CA SER A 88 14.38 0.21 0.76
C SER A 88 14.15 0.06 2.25
N ALA A 89 12.96 -0.38 2.67
CA ALA A 89 12.64 -0.51 4.08
C ALA A 89 11.72 -1.68 4.40
N ASN A 90 11.78 -2.11 5.66
CA ASN A 90 10.99 -3.19 6.24
C ASN A 90 10.18 -2.68 7.42
N LEU A 91 8.96 -3.18 7.58
CA LEU A 91 8.15 -2.95 8.78
C LEU A 91 8.52 -3.95 9.86
N ARG A 92 8.70 -3.48 11.09
CA ARG A 92 8.75 -4.30 12.30
C ARG A 92 7.51 -4.03 13.15
N ILE A 93 6.93 -5.10 13.68
CA ILE A 93 5.82 -5.04 14.64
C ILE A 93 6.31 -5.61 15.97
N GLN A 94 6.24 -4.84 17.05
CA GLN A 94 6.66 -5.26 18.40
C GLN A 94 8.08 -5.86 18.42
N GLY A 95 9.00 -5.25 17.65
CA GLY A 95 10.40 -5.67 17.54
C GLY A 95 10.67 -6.85 16.58
N LEU A 96 9.65 -7.56 16.11
CA LEU A 96 9.81 -8.67 15.18
C LEU A 96 10.14 -8.18 13.77
N ARG A 97 11.03 -8.90 13.07
CA ARG A 97 11.48 -8.57 11.72
C ARG A 97 10.33 -8.69 10.71
N GLY A 98 10.41 -7.93 9.61
CA GLY A 98 9.35 -7.90 8.59
C GLY A 98 8.97 -9.24 8.00
N ARG A 99 9.87 -10.24 7.94
CA ARG A 99 9.53 -11.62 7.53
C ARG A 99 8.44 -12.30 8.37
N TYR A 100 8.18 -11.79 9.58
CA TYR A 100 7.13 -12.25 10.49
C TYR A 100 5.89 -11.35 10.48
N THR A 101 5.81 -10.40 9.55
CA THR A 101 4.68 -9.50 9.37
C THR A 101 4.04 -9.76 8.02
N ARG A 102 2.73 -9.99 7.99
CA ARG A 102 1.99 -10.17 6.74
C ARG A 102 1.32 -8.85 6.33
N ILE A 103 1.50 -8.44 5.08
CA ILE A 103 0.76 -7.31 4.50
C ILE A 103 -0.34 -7.87 3.60
N LEU A 104 -1.55 -7.36 3.78
CA LEU A 104 -2.74 -7.70 3.00
C LEU A 104 -3.29 -6.44 2.33
N SER A 105 -3.94 -6.61 1.18
CA SER A 105 -4.82 -5.61 0.59
C SER A 105 -6.20 -6.23 0.52
N ASP A 106 -7.18 -5.61 1.17
CA ASP A 106 -8.56 -6.08 1.22
C ASP A 106 -8.68 -7.54 1.73
N GLY A 107 -7.82 -7.91 2.68
CA GLY A 107 -7.74 -9.27 3.24
C GLY A 107 -7.03 -10.30 2.35
N LEU A 108 -6.53 -9.91 1.17
CA LEU A 108 -5.77 -10.76 0.26
C LEU A 108 -4.26 -10.51 0.37
N PRO A 109 -3.40 -11.54 0.31
CA PRO A 109 -1.95 -11.38 0.38
C PRO A 109 -1.32 -10.91 -0.94
N LEU A 110 -1.69 -9.71 -1.41
CA LEU A 110 -1.23 -9.15 -2.70
C LEU A 110 0.18 -8.54 -2.67
N ALA A 111 0.76 -8.35 -1.49
CA ALA A 111 2.11 -7.80 -1.34
C ALA A 111 3.23 -8.86 -1.54
N GLY A 112 2.89 -10.13 -1.77
CA GLY A 112 3.83 -11.24 -1.87
C GLY A 112 4.25 -11.82 -0.51
N ILE A 113 5.06 -12.90 -0.52
CA ILE A 113 5.52 -13.60 0.69
C ILE A 113 6.60 -12.80 1.43
N GLN A 114 7.37 -11.98 0.71
CA GLN A 114 8.44 -11.18 1.28
C GLN A 114 7.96 -9.76 1.57
N THR A 115 7.79 -9.46 2.85
CA THR A 115 7.61 -8.13 3.43
C THR A 115 8.88 -7.25 3.30
N GLY A 116 9.86 -7.71 2.51
CA GLY A 116 11.21 -7.17 2.39
C GLY A 116 11.38 -6.22 1.21
N GLY A 117 11.88 -5.00 1.47
CA GLY A 117 12.51 -4.14 0.46
C GLY A 117 11.63 -2.99 -0.03
N LEU A 118 10.66 -3.26 -0.92
CA LEU A 118 9.92 -2.22 -1.65
C LEU A 118 8.39 -2.27 -1.51
N GLY A 119 7.83 -3.34 -0.93
CA GLY A 119 6.37 -3.58 -0.96
C GLY A 119 5.54 -2.48 -0.30
N LEU A 120 6.05 -1.87 0.77
CA LEU A 120 5.45 -0.76 1.51
C LEU A 120 5.60 0.59 0.78
N LEU A 121 6.69 0.73 0.03
CA LEU A 121 7.02 1.94 -0.71
C LEU A 121 6.14 2.15 -1.93
N GLN A 122 5.48 1.09 -2.40
CA GLN A 122 4.83 0.99 -3.70
C GLN A 122 3.30 1.13 -3.64
N ILE A 123 2.74 1.49 -2.50
CA ILE A 123 1.28 1.54 -2.29
C ILE A 123 0.89 3.00 -2.05
N PRO A 124 0.24 3.66 -3.03
CA PRO A 124 -0.26 5.02 -2.84
C PRO A 124 -1.38 5.04 -1.78
N PRO A 125 -1.30 5.89 -0.73
CA PRO A 125 -2.31 5.92 0.33
C PRO A 125 -3.69 6.42 -0.15
N MET A 126 -3.78 7.12 -1.28
CA MET A 126 -5.01 7.71 -1.82
C MET A 126 -6.13 6.67 -2.06
N ASP A 127 -5.72 5.44 -2.31
CA ASP A 127 -6.59 4.30 -2.58
C ASP A 127 -7.19 3.66 -1.31
N LEU A 128 -6.67 4.05 -0.14
CA LEU A 128 -7.00 3.44 1.14
C LEU A 128 -8.11 4.21 1.84
N GLY A 129 -9.11 3.47 2.33
CA GLY A 129 -10.12 3.99 3.23
C GLY A 129 -9.68 3.89 4.69
N ARG A 130 -8.96 2.83 5.03
CA ARG A 130 -8.36 2.63 6.36
C ARG A 130 -7.20 1.63 6.31
N VAL A 131 -6.37 1.64 7.34
CA VAL A 131 -5.34 0.63 7.58
C VAL A 131 -5.63 -0.06 8.92
N GLU A 132 -5.75 -1.39 8.89
CA GLU A 132 -5.96 -2.21 10.09
C GLU A 132 -4.65 -2.90 10.46
N VAL A 133 -4.20 -2.74 11.70
CA VAL A 133 -2.95 -3.31 12.21
C VAL A 133 -3.29 -4.24 13.38
N VAL A 134 -3.18 -5.55 13.15
CA VAL A 134 -3.29 -6.57 14.20
C VAL A 134 -1.89 -6.84 14.74
N LYS A 135 -1.68 -6.55 16.03
CA LYS A 135 -0.37 -6.69 16.68
C LYS A 135 -0.30 -8.02 17.43
N GLY A 136 0.74 -8.80 17.17
CA GLY A 136 0.94 -10.11 17.78
C GLY A 136 0.56 -11.27 16.86
N VAL A 137 0.30 -12.44 17.45
CA VAL A 137 0.20 -13.70 16.70
C VAL A 137 -1.14 -13.77 15.95
N ALA A 138 -1.07 -13.62 14.62
CA ALA A 138 -2.20 -13.80 13.71
C ALA A 138 -2.03 -15.04 12.81
N SER A 139 -1.07 -15.91 13.16
CA SER A 139 -0.79 -17.16 12.46
C SER A 139 -1.96 -18.13 12.29
N PRO A 140 -2.93 -18.24 13.22
CA PRO A 140 -4.12 -19.06 12.98
C PRO A 140 -4.92 -18.66 11.73
N PHE A 141 -4.85 -17.38 11.34
CA PHE A 141 -5.58 -16.85 10.20
C PHE A 141 -4.71 -16.69 8.95
N TYR A 142 -3.41 -16.46 9.09
CA TYR A 142 -2.54 -16.08 7.96
C TYR A 142 -1.23 -16.87 7.85
N GLY A 143 -1.06 -17.92 8.66
CA GLY A 143 0.07 -18.84 8.61
C GLY A 143 1.34 -18.35 9.32
N GLY A 144 2.44 -19.08 9.11
CA GLY A 144 3.70 -18.88 9.85
C GLY A 144 4.40 -17.53 9.61
N SER A 145 4.00 -16.76 8.59
CA SER A 145 4.55 -15.43 8.31
C SER A 145 3.85 -14.29 9.06
N ALA A 146 2.83 -14.58 9.87
CA ALA A 146 2.03 -13.59 10.61
C ALA A 146 2.22 -13.67 12.14
N VAL A 147 3.42 -14.05 12.61
CA VAL A 147 3.74 -14.19 14.04
C VAL A 147 3.85 -12.82 14.73
N GLY A 148 4.41 -11.82 14.04
CA GLY A 148 4.53 -10.46 14.57
C GLY A 148 3.28 -9.62 14.38
N GLY A 149 2.47 -9.94 13.36
CA GLY A 149 1.21 -9.28 13.12
C GLY A 149 0.83 -9.23 11.66
N VAL A 150 -0.27 -8.51 11.41
CA VAL A 150 -0.86 -8.32 10.09
C VAL A 150 -1.16 -6.85 9.90
N VAL A 151 -0.76 -6.31 8.76
CA VAL A 151 -1.21 -5.00 8.28
C VAL A 151 -2.15 -5.24 7.10
N ASN A 152 -3.41 -4.87 7.25
CA ASN A 152 -4.42 -5.00 6.22
C ASN A 152 -4.79 -3.62 5.69
N LEU A 153 -4.52 -3.39 4.41
CA LEU A 153 -4.78 -2.16 3.70
C LEU A 153 -6.17 -2.28 3.07
N VAL A 154 -7.14 -1.54 3.60
CA VAL A 154 -8.53 -1.64 3.14
C VAL A 154 -8.84 -0.52 2.18
N SER A 155 -9.30 -0.88 0.99
CA SER A 155 -9.68 0.04 -0.06
C SER A 155 -10.82 0.97 0.35
N ARG A 156 -10.75 2.22 -0.12
CA ARG A 156 -11.88 3.15 -0.01
C ARG A 156 -13.03 2.68 -0.90
N GLN A 157 -14.26 3.05 -0.55
CA GLN A 157 -15.42 2.73 -1.37
C GLN A 157 -15.36 3.51 -2.71
N PRO A 158 -15.82 2.91 -3.82
CA PRO A 158 -15.81 3.51 -5.15
C PRO A 158 -16.85 4.65 -5.27
N GLU A 159 -16.44 5.83 -4.81
CA GLU A 159 -17.19 7.08 -4.87
C GLU A 159 -16.28 8.31 -5.03
N GLY A 160 -16.58 9.11 -6.05
CA GLY A 160 -15.91 10.38 -6.34
C GLY A 160 -14.67 10.25 -7.23
N THR A 161 -14.01 11.37 -7.44
CA THR A 161 -12.75 11.46 -8.19
C THR A 161 -11.82 12.39 -7.42
N GLU A 162 -10.55 12.03 -7.32
CA GLU A 162 -9.51 12.76 -6.63
C GLU A 162 -8.23 12.75 -7.46
N VAL A 163 -7.59 13.91 -7.59
CA VAL A 163 -6.28 14.03 -8.23
C VAL A 163 -5.36 14.81 -7.31
N LEU A 164 -4.16 14.29 -7.10
CA LEU A 164 -3.13 14.88 -6.29
C LEU A 164 -1.88 15.11 -7.12
N LEU A 165 -1.41 16.35 -7.10
CA LEU A 165 -0.08 16.74 -7.57
C LEU A 165 0.74 17.19 -6.36
N ASN A 166 1.88 16.54 -6.15
CA ASN A 166 2.82 16.89 -5.10
C ASN A 166 4.18 17.18 -5.71
N LEU A 167 4.77 18.32 -5.31
CA LEU A 167 6.11 18.74 -5.68
C LEU A 167 6.93 18.97 -4.41
N THR A 168 8.06 18.26 -4.29
CA THR A 168 8.92 18.35 -3.11
C THR A 168 10.15 19.20 -3.38
N THR A 169 10.69 19.84 -2.34
CA THR A 169 11.96 20.58 -2.40
C THR A 169 13.16 19.71 -2.78
N LEU A 170 13.01 18.38 -2.82
CA LEU A 170 14.08 17.44 -3.16
C LEU A 170 14.04 17.01 -4.62
N GLY A 171 13.20 17.62 -5.46
CA GLY A 171 13.01 17.20 -6.84
C GLY A 171 12.14 15.94 -6.95
N GLY A 172 11.25 15.74 -5.99
CA GLY A 172 10.17 14.76 -6.06
C GLY A 172 8.96 15.33 -6.77
N THR A 173 8.30 14.52 -7.58
CA THR A 173 7.05 14.82 -8.27
C THR A 173 6.16 13.60 -8.25
N ASP A 174 4.98 13.74 -7.66
CA ASP A 174 3.96 12.69 -7.63
C ASP A 174 2.68 13.22 -8.28
N LEU A 175 2.15 12.45 -9.23
CA LEU A 175 0.84 12.65 -9.83
C LEU A 175 0.01 11.39 -9.61
N VAL A 176 -0.99 11.47 -8.75
CA VAL A 176 -1.85 10.34 -8.41
C VAL A 176 -3.29 10.70 -8.73
N GLY A 177 -3.97 9.84 -9.48
CA GLY A 177 -5.39 9.95 -9.79
C GLY A 177 -6.14 8.76 -9.22
N TRP A 178 -7.29 9.04 -8.63
CA TRP A 178 -8.23 8.04 -8.18
C TRP A 178 -9.63 8.39 -8.65
N SER A 179 -10.34 7.43 -9.22
CA SER A 179 -11.72 7.60 -9.66
C SER A 179 -12.53 6.38 -9.25
N GLY A 180 -13.72 6.60 -8.72
CA GLY A 180 -14.61 5.53 -8.28
C GLY A 180 -16.07 5.89 -8.45
N GLY A 181 -16.88 4.91 -8.85
CA GLY A 181 -18.30 5.14 -9.06
C GLY A 181 -19.07 3.88 -9.44
N ARG A 182 -20.32 4.09 -9.81
CA ARG A 182 -21.18 3.05 -10.37
C ARG A 182 -20.82 2.83 -11.84
N LEU A 183 -20.67 1.56 -12.22
CA LEU A 183 -20.43 1.16 -13.62
C LEU A 183 -21.72 0.75 -14.33
N GLY A 184 -22.77 0.42 -13.57
CA GLY A 184 -24.08 0.03 -14.10
C GLY A 184 -24.75 -1.03 -13.21
N GLY A 185 -26.06 -0.92 -13.00
CA GLY A 185 -26.79 -1.82 -12.10
C GLY A 185 -26.19 -1.82 -10.68
N THR A 186 -25.82 -3.00 -10.20
CA THR A 186 -25.18 -3.20 -8.89
C THR A 186 -23.64 -3.24 -8.95
N TRP A 187 -23.04 -3.01 -10.13
CA TRP A 187 -21.60 -2.92 -10.27
C TRP A 187 -21.08 -1.54 -9.87
N ARG A 188 -20.04 -1.54 -9.05
CA ARG A 188 -19.21 -0.38 -8.75
C ARG A 188 -17.76 -0.71 -9.11
N GLY A 189 -16.98 0.31 -9.39
CA GLY A 189 -15.56 0.13 -9.67
C GLY A 189 -14.75 1.35 -9.31
N SER A 190 -13.46 1.13 -9.10
CA SER A 190 -12.50 2.21 -8.91
C SER A 190 -11.25 1.95 -9.73
N LEU A 191 -10.54 3.02 -10.05
CA LEU A 191 -9.26 3.00 -10.72
C LEU A 191 -8.32 3.97 -9.99
N LEU A 192 -7.22 3.43 -9.48
CA LEU A 192 -6.06 4.21 -9.06
C LEU A 192 -5.01 4.20 -10.16
N THR A 193 -4.46 5.35 -10.49
CA THR A 193 -3.25 5.50 -11.31
C THR A 193 -2.27 6.44 -10.61
N GLY A 194 -0.98 6.16 -10.71
CA GLY A 194 0.05 6.96 -10.07
C GLY A 194 1.33 6.99 -10.89
N LEU A 195 1.88 8.17 -11.07
CA LEU A 195 3.20 8.42 -11.63
C LEU A 195 4.03 9.15 -10.58
N HIS A 196 5.18 8.58 -10.23
CA HIS A 196 6.06 9.12 -9.21
C HIS A 196 7.47 9.24 -9.78
N ARG A 197 8.13 10.36 -9.51
CA ARG A 197 9.53 10.60 -9.83
C ARG A 197 10.21 11.24 -8.64
N GLN A 198 11.40 10.77 -8.31
CA GLN A 198 12.28 11.41 -7.35
C GLN A 198 13.66 11.48 -7.98
N ASP A 199 14.26 12.66 -7.97
CA ASP A 199 15.65 12.82 -8.39
C ASP A 199 16.60 12.36 -7.28
N ARG A 200 17.71 11.74 -7.68
CA ARG A 200 18.77 11.32 -6.76
C ARG A 200 19.47 12.54 -6.18
N ARG A 201 19.69 12.59 -4.86
CA ARG A 201 20.35 13.71 -4.18
C ARG A 201 21.39 13.21 -3.18
N ASP A 202 22.51 13.92 -3.15
CA ASP A 202 23.55 13.91 -2.13
C ASP A 202 23.45 15.25 -1.40
N ARG A 203 23.21 15.24 -0.09
CA ARG A 203 22.98 16.44 0.71
C ARG A 203 24.20 16.85 1.51
N ASP A 204 25.00 15.90 1.98
CA ASP A 204 26.19 16.18 2.78
C ASP A 204 27.46 16.33 1.93
N GLY A 205 27.38 16.00 0.64
CA GLY A 205 28.42 16.20 -0.34
C GLY A 205 29.49 15.11 -0.31
N ASP A 206 29.23 13.96 0.33
CA ASP A 206 30.19 12.85 0.44
C ASP A 206 30.35 12.05 -0.86
N GLY A 207 29.51 12.31 -1.86
CA GLY A 207 29.48 11.62 -3.16
C GLY A 207 28.58 10.39 -3.22
N TRP A 208 27.85 10.09 -2.14
CA TRP A 208 26.85 9.04 -2.05
C TRP A 208 25.43 9.59 -2.08
N ALA A 209 24.50 8.78 -2.59
CA ALA A 209 23.10 9.15 -2.64
C ALA A 209 22.43 9.02 -1.26
N ASP A 210 22.14 10.15 -0.63
CA ASP A 210 21.27 10.25 0.55
C ASP A 210 19.79 10.01 0.22
N VAL A 211 19.38 10.47 -0.95
CA VAL A 211 18.02 10.30 -1.47
C VAL A 211 18.10 9.49 -2.75
N PRO A 212 17.48 8.31 -2.82
CA PRO A 212 17.45 7.51 -4.04
C PRO A 212 16.72 8.25 -5.15
N GLY A 213 17.24 8.12 -6.37
CA GLY A 213 16.47 8.42 -7.56
C GLY A 213 15.48 7.30 -7.82
N TYR A 214 14.21 7.61 -8.12
CA TYR A 214 13.28 6.58 -8.59
C TYR A 214 12.25 7.11 -9.57
N ARG A 215 11.73 6.20 -10.38
CA ARG A 215 10.53 6.39 -11.20
C ARG A 215 9.60 5.23 -10.97
N ARG A 216 8.33 5.50 -10.70
CA ARG A 216 7.31 4.47 -10.50
C ARG A 216 6.03 4.79 -11.26
N LEU A 217 5.47 3.75 -11.86
CA LEU A 217 4.10 3.72 -12.37
C LEU A 217 3.29 2.71 -11.55
N VAL A 218 2.11 3.12 -11.11
CA VAL A 218 1.11 2.27 -10.45
C VAL A 218 -0.20 2.36 -11.20
N ALA A 219 -0.86 1.22 -11.41
CA ALA A 219 -2.24 1.17 -11.87
C ALA A 219 -2.98 0.05 -11.13
N ARG A 220 -4.16 0.35 -10.59
CA ARG A 220 -4.97 -0.61 -9.84
C ARG A 220 -6.46 -0.41 -10.06
N PRO A 221 -7.06 -1.09 -11.05
CA PRO A 221 -8.50 -1.23 -11.14
C PRO A 221 -9.06 -2.19 -10.07
N ARG A 222 -10.27 -1.88 -9.61
CA ARG A 222 -11.09 -2.73 -8.75
C ARG A 222 -12.53 -2.76 -9.22
N GLY A 223 -13.15 -3.93 -9.09
CA GLY A 223 -14.56 -4.16 -9.37
C GLY A 223 -15.26 -4.73 -8.15
N TYR A 224 -16.46 -4.23 -7.90
CA TYR A 224 -17.34 -4.65 -6.82
C TYR A 224 -18.71 -4.93 -7.40
N TRP A 225 -19.29 -6.07 -7.03
CA TRP A 225 -20.64 -6.44 -7.40
C TRP A 225 -21.39 -6.93 -6.18
N THR A 226 -22.66 -6.52 -6.07
CA THR A 226 -23.59 -7.00 -5.06
C THR A 226 -24.82 -7.58 -5.73
N GLY A 227 -25.15 -8.83 -5.44
CA GLY A 227 -26.36 -9.50 -5.89
C GLY A 227 -27.58 -9.12 -5.07
N THR A 228 -28.77 -9.35 -5.63
CA THR A 228 -30.06 -9.05 -5.00
C THR A 228 -30.36 -9.92 -3.78
N ALA A 229 -29.77 -11.12 -3.71
CA ALA A 229 -29.88 -12.03 -2.58
C ALA A 229 -28.66 -11.96 -1.64
N GLY A 230 -27.93 -10.83 -1.67
CA GLY A 230 -26.82 -10.57 -0.75
C GLY A 230 -25.48 -11.19 -1.15
N GLN A 231 -25.37 -11.79 -2.34
CA GLN A 231 -24.07 -12.21 -2.86
C GLN A 231 -23.15 -11.00 -3.05
N SER A 232 -21.84 -11.18 -2.89
CA SER A 232 -20.87 -10.13 -3.19
C SER A 232 -19.66 -10.70 -3.91
N LEU A 233 -19.20 -9.98 -4.93
CA LEU A 233 -17.94 -10.26 -5.61
C LEU A 233 -17.05 -9.01 -5.54
N PHE A 234 -15.80 -9.22 -5.21
CA PHE A 234 -14.73 -8.24 -5.29
C PHE A 234 -13.61 -8.79 -6.17
N ALA A 235 -13.12 -7.97 -7.08
CA ALA A 235 -11.99 -8.30 -7.94
C ALA A 235 -11.02 -7.12 -8.02
N THR A 236 -9.73 -7.41 -8.05
CA THR A 236 -8.68 -6.39 -8.21
C THR A 236 -7.56 -6.91 -9.08
N VAL A 237 -6.96 -6.01 -9.85
CA VAL A 237 -5.72 -6.26 -10.59
C VAL A 237 -4.77 -5.10 -10.29
N GLY A 238 -3.50 -5.38 -10.09
CA GLY A 238 -2.47 -4.40 -9.79
C GLY A 238 -1.28 -4.52 -10.73
N LEU A 239 -0.77 -3.37 -11.15
CA LEU A 239 0.49 -3.19 -11.86
C LEU A 239 1.34 -2.21 -11.06
N THR A 240 2.59 -2.57 -10.81
CA THR A 240 3.60 -1.64 -10.30
C THR A 240 4.90 -1.85 -11.04
N LEU A 241 5.38 -0.81 -11.70
CA LEU A 241 6.67 -0.77 -12.38
C LEU A 241 7.52 0.28 -11.69
N GLU A 242 8.71 -0.07 -11.22
CA GLU A 242 9.59 0.85 -10.51
C GLU A 242 11.04 0.64 -10.94
N SER A 243 11.77 1.74 -11.12
CA SER A 243 13.22 1.75 -11.28
C SER A 243 13.82 2.67 -10.24
N ARG A 244 14.81 2.18 -9.50
CA ARG A 244 15.56 2.96 -8.50
C ARG A 244 17.03 3.00 -8.83
N GLU A 245 17.67 4.10 -8.45
CA GLU A 245 19.09 4.38 -8.60
C GLU A 245 19.61 5.01 -7.30
N GLY A 246 20.72 4.50 -6.81
CA GLY A 246 21.38 4.88 -5.56
C GLY A 246 22.90 4.76 -5.68
N GLY A 247 23.56 4.53 -4.54
CA GLY A 247 25.01 4.35 -4.48
C GLY A 247 25.78 5.64 -4.78
N THR A 248 27.00 5.51 -5.29
CA THR A 248 27.85 6.67 -5.64
C THR A 248 27.25 7.46 -6.80
N LEU A 249 27.35 8.80 -6.71
CA LEU A 249 26.99 9.70 -7.81
C LEU A 249 27.96 9.57 -9.01
N PRO A 250 27.57 10.02 -10.22
CA PRO A 250 28.42 9.93 -11.39
C PRO A 250 29.73 10.69 -11.18
N GLY A 251 30.87 10.05 -11.43
CA GLY A 251 32.20 10.63 -11.20
C GLY A 251 32.65 10.66 -9.74
N ARG A 252 31.87 10.09 -8.81
CA ARG A 252 32.25 9.88 -7.41
C ARG A 252 32.61 8.40 -7.20
N VAL A 253 33.40 8.15 -6.17
CA VAL A 253 33.92 6.82 -5.83
C VAL A 253 33.69 6.53 -4.36
N ALA A 254 33.59 5.25 -4.03
CA ALA A 254 33.61 4.77 -2.67
C ALA A 254 35.04 4.86 -2.07
N PRO A 255 35.22 4.62 -0.76
CA PRO A 255 36.52 4.72 -0.10
C PRO A 255 37.63 3.83 -0.67
N ASP A 256 37.27 2.79 -1.42
CA ASP A 256 38.17 1.90 -2.15
C ASP A 256 38.65 2.48 -3.51
N GLY A 257 38.18 3.67 -3.88
CA GLY A 257 38.52 4.35 -5.12
C GLY A 257 37.71 3.91 -6.34
N LEU A 258 36.70 3.04 -6.17
CA LEU A 258 35.86 2.55 -7.26
C LEU A 258 34.43 3.11 -7.16
N PRO A 259 33.72 3.31 -8.29
CA PRO A 259 32.30 3.65 -8.24
C PRO A 259 31.50 2.47 -7.69
N PHE A 260 30.50 2.75 -6.87
CA PHE A 260 29.60 1.75 -6.31
C PHE A 260 28.15 2.09 -6.68
N PRO A 261 27.73 1.81 -7.94
CA PRO A 261 26.36 2.04 -8.37
C PRO A 261 25.42 1.04 -7.71
N GLU A 262 24.28 1.52 -7.23
CA GLU A 262 23.17 0.65 -6.81
C GLU A 262 21.97 0.92 -7.70
N THR A 263 21.39 -0.12 -8.30
CA THR A 263 20.15 0.02 -9.06
C THR A 263 19.19 -1.11 -8.71
N LEU A 264 17.89 -0.83 -8.78
CA LEU A 264 16.85 -1.82 -8.55
C LEU A 264 15.65 -1.56 -9.48
N GLY A 265 15.51 -2.40 -10.49
CA GLY A 265 14.32 -2.50 -11.32
C GLY A 265 13.35 -3.52 -10.73
N SER A 266 12.09 -3.15 -10.56
CA SER A 266 11.04 -4.08 -10.11
C SER A 266 9.77 -3.97 -10.94
N GLN A 267 9.22 -5.12 -11.29
CA GLN A 267 7.93 -5.25 -11.96
C GLN A 267 7.05 -6.16 -11.11
N ARG A 268 5.89 -5.68 -10.68
CA ARG A 268 4.91 -6.43 -9.89
C ARG A 268 3.56 -6.44 -10.60
N TYR A 269 3.00 -7.64 -10.70
CA TYR A 269 1.65 -7.90 -11.18
C TYR A 269 0.93 -8.67 -10.08
N ASP A 270 -0.27 -8.23 -9.73
CA ASP A 270 -1.11 -8.90 -8.74
C ASP A 270 -2.56 -8.97 -9.19
N ALA A 271 -3.26 -10.02 -8.80
CA ALA A 271 -4.68 -10.20 -9.04
C ALA A 271 -5.33 -10.85 -7.82
N GLY A 272 -6.55 -10.45 -7.52
CA GLY A 272 -7.28 -10.90 -6.36
C GLY A 272 -8.77 -11.02 -6.63
N LEU A 273 -9.41 -12.02 -6.03
CA LEU A 273 -10.84 -12.26 -6.09
C LEU A 273 -11.37 -12.67 -4.72
N VAL A 274 -12.48 -12.07 -4.29
CA VAL A 274 -13.23 -12.46 -3.10
C VAL A 274 -14.70 -12.59 -3.47
N LEU A 275 -15.25 -13.78 -3.29
CA LEU A 275 -16.64 -14.11 -3.53
C LEU A 275 -17.28 -14.52 -2.21
N ARG A 276 -18.48 -13.99 -1.93
CA ARG A 276 -19.31 -14.40 -0.80
C ARG A 276 -20.71 -14.70 -1.30
N ILE A 277 -21.23 -15.84 -0.90
CA ILE A 277 -22.56 -16.33 -1.28
C ILE A 277 -23.30 -16.72 0.00
N PRO A 278 -24.30 -15.92 0.43
CA PRO A 278 -25.21 -16.33 1.49
C PRO A 278 -25.94 -17.62 1.10
N SER A 279 -26.04 -18.55 2.03
CA SER A 279 -26.86 -19.75 1.95
C SER A 279 -27.85 -19.78 3.13
N GLY A 280 -28.90 -20.60 3.05
CA GLY A 280 -29.91 -20.67 4.12
C GLY A 280 -29.37 -21.05 5.50
N THR A 281 -28.16 -21.59 5.59
CA THR A 281 -27.51 -22.03 6.83
C THR A 281 -26.19 -21.31 7.14
N GLY A 282 -25.73 -20.37 6.30
CA GLY A 282 -24.45 -19.69 6.49
C GLY A 282 -24.00 -18.82 5.32
N VAL A 283 -22.68 -18.63 5.19
CA VAL A 283 -22.08 -17.90 4.06
C VAL A 283 -20.92 -18.71 3.52
N TRP A 284 -20.98 -19.05 2.23
CA TRP A 284 -19.84 -19.60 1.50
C TRP A 284 -18.93 -18.47 1.06
N GLY A 285 -17.61 -18.61 1.24
CA GLY A 285 -16.66 -17.54 0.97
C GLY A 285 -15.40 -18.04 0.28
N LEU A 286 -15.19 -17.69 -0.98
CA LEU A 286 -13.96 -17.99 -1.72
C LEU A 286 -13.07 -16.76 -1.77
N ARG A 287 -11.78 -16.91 -1.44
CA ARG A 287 -10.77 -15.87 -1.68
C ARG A 287 -9.59 -16.46 -2.41
N THR A 288 -9.17 -15.81 -3.48
CA THR A 288 -8.01 -16.21 -4.25
C THR A 288 -7.15 -15.01 -4.59
N SER A 289 -5.85 -15.22 -4.66
CA SER A 289 -4.94 -14.20 -5.14
C SER A 289 -3.71 -14.79 -5.79
N ALA A 290 -3.17 -14.09 -6.78
CA ALA A 290 -1.93 -14.39 -7.44
C ALA A 290 -1.05 -13.14 -7.45
N THR A 291 0.24 -13.31 -7.18
CA THR A 291 1.23 -12.22 -7.27
C THR A 291 2.44 -12.72 -8.03
N MET A 292 3.01 -11.87 -8.86
CA MET A 292 4.18 -12.17 -9.65
C MET A 292 5.09 -10.94 -9.63
N GLN A 293 6.31 -11.11 -9.15
CA GLN A 293 7.30 -10.05 -9.03
C GLN A 293 8.60 -10.47 -9.72
N ARG A 294 9.17 -9.54 -10.48
CA ARG A 294 10.53 -9.64 -11.03
C ARG A 294 11.38 -8.50 -10.45
N LYS A 295 12.62 -8.81 -10.12
CA LYS A 295 13.62 -7.85 -9.65
C LYS A 295 14.90 -8.03 -10.44
N ASP A 296 15.53 -6.93 -10.79
CA ASP A 296 16.86 -6.86 -11.38
C ASP A 296 17.63 -5.81 -10.60
N GLN A 297 18.65 -6.25 -9.88
CA GLN A 297 19.40 -5.45 -8.93
C GLN A 297 20.87 -5.42 -9.31
N LEU A 298 21.48 -4.24 -9.26
CA LEU A 298 22.92 -4.06 -9.36
C LEU A 298 23.43 -3.49 -8.03
N LEU A 299 24.50 -4.06 -7.50
CA LEU A 299 25.20 -3.64 -6.28
C LEU A 299 26.71 -3.63 -6.59
N GLY A 300 27.25 -2.46 -6.92
CA GLY A 300 28.60 -2.38 -7.46
C GLY A 300 28.68 -3.16 -8.77
N ASP A 301 29.51 -4.20 -8.81
CA ASP A 301 29.67 -5.10 -9.96
C ASP A 301 28.77 -6.34 -9.90
N SER A 302 28.11 -6.58 -8.76
CA SER A 302 27.23 -7.73 -8.59
C SER A 302 25.84 -7.47 -9.13
N ARG A 303 25.39 -8.26 -10.10
CA ARG A 303 24.04 -8.20 -10.64
C ARG A 303 23.24 -9.42 -10.26
N GLU A 304 22.10 -9.20 -9.60
CA GLU A 304 21.17 -10.24 -9.18
C GLU A 304 19.84 -10.08 -9.91
N ARG A 305 19.31 -11.20 -10.42
CA ARG A 305 17.98 -11.25 -11.05
C ARG A 305 17.15 -12.28 -10.35
N ASP A 306 15.97 -11.86 -9.92
CA ASP A 306 15.07 -12.68 -9.13
C ASP A 306 13.63 -12.62 -9.65
N ARG A 307 12.92 -13.72 -9.47
CA ARG A 307 11.53 -13.88 -9.85
C ARG A 307 10.79 -14.65 -8.75
N HIS A 308 9.78 -14.01 -8.20
CA HIS A 308 8.89 -14.61 -7.21
C HIS A 308 7.46 -14.65 -7.71
N ALA A 309 6.82 -15.80 -7.56
CA ALA A 309 5.38 -15.95 -7.76
C ALA A 309 4.76 -16.50 -6.47
N SER A 310 3.57 -16.03 -6.14
CA SER A 310 2.80 -16.59 -5.03
C SER A 310 1.34 -16.76 -5.44
N LEU A 311 0.74 -17.85 -4.98
CA LEU A 311 -0.66 -18.19 -5.18
C LEU A 311 -1.27 -18.44 -3.81
N PHE A 312 -2.52 -18.03 -3.65
CA PHE A 312 -3.30 -18.23 -2.45
C PHE A 312 -4.74 -18.52 -2.83
N ALA A 313 -5.35 -19.50 -2.16
CA ALA A 313 -6.75 -19.83 -2.29
C ALA A 313 -7.27 -20.34 -0.93
N GLU A 314 -8.43 -19.86 -0.51
CA GLU A 314 -9.19 -20.33 0.64
C GLU A 314 -10.68 -20.33 0.29
N ALA A 315 -11.45 -21.29 0.80
CA ALA A 315 -12.88 -21.47 0.55
C ALA A 315 -13.63 -21.79 1.86
#